data_AF-A0A8B7P473-F1
#
_entry.id   AF-A0A8B7P473-F1
#
_cell.length_a   1.000
_cell.length_b   1.000
_cell.length_c   1.000
_cell.angle_alpha   90.00
_cell.angle_beta   90.00
_cell.angle_gamma   90.00
#
_symmetry.space_group_name_H-M   'P 1'
#
loop_
_entity.id
_entity.type
_entity.pdbx_description
1 polymer ?
#
loop_
_entity_poly.entity_id
_entity_poly.type
_entity_poly.pdbx_seq_one_letter_code
_entity_poly.pdbx_strand_id
1 'polypeptide(L)'
;MAATLMRSISFPDAGFGENDQDPNSALQELDRGLKSSNVGEQCEAISRFPCLFEKYPFPILINSAMLKLAEVFRQETAGSNFVRVCVCEVLETSSRHLDKLINVDEFLRRITTVMHSNDP
;
A
#
# COMPACT_ATOMS: atom_id res chain seq x y z
N MET A 1 29.49 5.08 -5.42
CA MET A 1 28.59 4.14 -4.73
C MET A 1 27.33 4.08 -5.56
N ALA A 2 27.00 2.88 -6.07
CA ALA A 2 26.05 2.68 -7.16
C ALA A 2 24.65 3.22 -6.82
N ALA A 3 24.15 4.16 -7.63
CA ALA A 3 22.74 4.50 -7.65
C ALA A 3 22.01 3.31 -8.28
N THR A 4 21.41 2.47 -7.46
CA THR A 4 20.44 1.47 -7.92
C THR A 4 19.33 2.24 -8.62
N LEU A 5 19.27 2.12 -9.95
CA LEU A 5 18.14 2.55 -10.75
C LEU A 5 16.96 1.64 -10.36
N MET A 6 16.30 1.92 -9.24
CA MET A 6 14.93 1.48 -9.05
C MET A 6 14.13 2.19 -10.14
N ARG A 7 13.83 1.46 -11.21
CA ARG A 7 12.88 1.91 -12.21
C ARG A 7 11.54 2.00 -11.49
N SER A 8 11.20 3.21 -11.07
CA SER A 8 9.89 3.55 -10.51
C SER A 8 8.82 3.00 -11.45
N ILE A 9 8.01 2.07 -10.96
CA ILE A 9 6.84 1.62 -11.70
C ILE A 9 5.91 2.83 -11.78
N SER A 10 5.77 3.39 -12.97
CA SER A 10 4.80 4.46 -13.22
C SER A 10 3.40 3.84 -13.21
N PHE A 11 2.70 3.98 -12.09
CA PHE A 11 1.30 3.62 -12.02
C PHE A 11 0.49 4.58 -12.90
N PRO A 12 -0.47 4.08 -13.70
CA PRO A 12 -1.40 4.95 -14.42
C PRO A 12 -2.17 5.82 -13.42
N ASP A 13 -2.59 7.01 -13.86
CA ASP A 13 -3.43 7.95 -13.09
C ASP A 13 -4.81 7.35 -12.83
N ALA A 14 -4.88 6.37 -11.93
CA ALA A 14 -6.10 5.71 -11.50
C ALA A 14 -6.76 6.54 -10.40
N GLY A 15 -7.13 7.78 -10.76
CA GLY A 15 -7.88 8.67 -9.89
C GLY A 15 -9.21 8.04 -9.45
N PHE A 16 -9.64 8.33 -8.23
CA PHE A 16 -11.05 8.12 -7.87
C PHE A 16 -11.88 9.05 -8.77
N GLY A 17 -12.79 8.49 -9.57
CA GLY A 17 -13.65 9.29 -10.46
C GLY A 17 -14.34 10.43 -9.71
N GLU A 18 -14.75 11.47 -10.42
CA GLU A 18 -15.35 12.73 -9.91
C GLU A 18 -16.61 12.56 -9.02
N ASN A 19 -17.03 11.32 -8.72
CA ASN A 19 -18.02 11.06 -7.70
C ASN A 19 -17.44 11.35 -6.30
N ASP A 20 -18.26 12.04 -5.49
CA ASP A 20 -18.15 12.20 -4.04
C ASP A 20 -18.26 10.84 -3.32
N GLN A 21 -17.32 9.94 -3.58
CA GLN A 21 -17.25 8.65 -2.92
C GLN A 21 -16.90 8.89 -1.45
N ASP A 22 -17.66 8.29 -0.54
CA ASP A 22 -17.33 8.37 0.89
C ASP A 22 -15.96 7.71 1.14
N PRO A 23 -15.13 8.26 2.03
CA PRO A 23 -13.77 7.76 2.29
C PRO A 23 -13.76 6.31 2.78
N ASN A 24 -14.79 5.86 3.51
CA ASN A 24 -14.89 4.48 3.95
C ASN A 24 -15.17 3.54 2.78
N SER A 25 -16.10 3.91 1.89
CA SER A 25 -16.38 3.16 0.66
C SER A 25 -15.15 3.09 -0.25
N ALA A 26 -14.40 4.18 -0.39
CA ALA A 26 -13.15 4.21 -1.14
C ALA A 26 -12.12 3.24 -0.55
N LEU A 27 -11.94 3.24 0.78
CA LEU A 27 -11.02 2.31 1.44
C LEU A 27 -11.51 0.86 1.37
N GLN A 28 -12.82 0.61 1.47
CA GLN A 28 -13.41 -0.73 1.35
C GLN A 28 -13.23 -1.31 -0.06
N GLU A 29 -13.34 -0.48 -1.09
CA GLU A 29 -13.07 -0.89 -2.47
C GLU A 29 -11.63 -1.36 -2.64
N LEU A 30 -10.66 -0.57 -2.14
CA LEU A 30 -9.25 -0.94 -2.19
C LEU A 30 -8.97 -2.19 -1.34
N ASP A 31 -9.54 -2.30 -0.14
CA ASP A 31 -9.38 -3.47 0.74
C ASP A 31 -9.85 -4.78 0.07
N ARG A 32 -10.92 -4.71 -0.73
CA ARG A 32 -11.38 -5.84 -1.54
C ARG A 32 -10.35 -6.22 -2.61
N GLY A 33 -9.75 -5.24 -3.28
CA GLY A 33 -8.68 -5.48 -4.25
C GLY A 33 -7.43 -6.10 -3.61
N LEU A 34 -7.03 -5.63 -2.42
CA LEU A 34 -5.92 -6.22 -1.65
C LEU A 34 -6.14 -7.70 -1.31
N LYS A 35 -7.41 -8.10 -1.10
CA LYS A 35 -7.82 -9.48 -0.77
C LYS A 35 -8.04 -10.35 -2.00
N SER A 36 -7.84 -9.83 -3.23
CA SER A 36 -7.96 -10.63 -4.44
C SER A 36 -6.91 -11.74 -4.46
N SER A 37 -7.26 -12.87 -5.07
CA SER A 37 -6.29 -13.94 -5.37
C SER A 37 -5.40 -13.61 -6.59
N ASN A 38 -5.72 -12.53 -7.31
CA ASN A 38 -4.98 -12.10 -8.49
C ASN A 38 -3.99 -10.98 -8.13
N VAL A 39 -2.70 -11.24 -8.33
CA VAL A 39 -1.61 -10.27 -8.06
C VAL A 39 -1.79 -8.97 -8.84
N GLY A 40 -2.30 -9.02 -10.08
CA GLY A 40 -2.57 -7.83 -10.88
C GLY A 40 -3.62 -6.93 -10.23
N GLU A 41 -4.71 -7.49 -9.72
CA GLU A 41 -5.76 -6.75 -9.01
C GLU A 41 -5.24 -6.18 -7.67
N GLN A 42 -4.39 -6.93 -6.97
CA GLN A 42 -3.74 -6.45 -5.75
C GLN A 42 -2.87 -5.23 -6.06
N CYS A 43 -2.01 -5.31 -7.08
CA CYS A 43 -1.13 -4.22 -7.50
C CYS A 43 -1.91 -3.00 -8.00
N GLU A 44 -2.99 -3.21 -8.76
CA GLU A 44 -3.89 -2.13 -9.18
C GLU A 44 -4.49 -1.42 -7.95
N ALA A 45 -5.01 -2.18 -6.98
CA ALA A 45 -5.54 -1.60 -5.75
C ALA A 45 -4.47 -0.84 -4.96
N ILE A 46 -3.26 -1.41 -4.80
CA ILE A 46 -2.13 -0.76 -4.12
C ILE A 46 -1.79 0.58 -4.78
N SER A 47 -1.75 0.63 -6.11
CA SER A 47 -1.37 1.83 -6.85
C SER A 47 -2.30 3.04 -6.64
N ARG A 48 -3.52 2.81 -6.15
CA ARG A 48 -4.53 3.85 -5.88
C ARG A 48 -4.45 4.45 -4.48
N PHE A 49 -3.68 3.85 -3.56
CA PHE A 49 -3.52 4.37 -2.20
C PHE A 49 -2.91 5.78 -2.11
N PRO A 50 -1.90 6.18 -2.91
CA PRO A 50 -1.42 7.56 -2.92
C PRO A 50 -2.55 8.56 -3.17
N CYS A 51 -3.39 8.31 -4.18
CA CYS A 51 -4.55 9.16 -4.47
C CYS A 51 -5.55 9.22 -3.30
N LEU A 52 -5.76 8.09 -2.60
CA LEU A 52 -6.62 8.04 -1.42
C LEU A 52 -6.08 8.95 -0.32
N PHE A 53 -4.76 8.91 -0.09
CA PHE A 53 -4.12 9.70 0.95
C PHE A 53 -4.14 11.20 0.66
N GLU A 54 -4.00 11.58 -0.62
CA GLU A 54 -4.15 12.97 -1.04
C GLU A 54 -5.57 13.48 -0.88
N LYS A 55 -6.55 12.68 -1.30
CA LYS A 55 -7.96 13.06 -1.25
C LYS A 55 -8.47 13.14 0.20
N TYR A 56 -7.97 12.26 1.07
CA TYR A 56 -8.47 12.08 2.44
C TYR A 56 -7.33 12.01 3.47
N PRO A 57 -6.65 13.13 3.75
CA PRO A 57 -5.40 13.15 4.51
C PRO A 57 -5.58 13.08 6.04
N PHE A 58 -6.66 12.49 6.55
CA PHE A 58 -6.96 12.46 7.99
C PHE A 58 -6.38 11.21 8.68
N PRO A 59 -5.85 11.35 9.92
CA PRO A 59 -5.05 10.30 10.56
C PRO A 59 -5.74 8.94 10.70
N ILE A 60 -7.04 8.91 10.97
CA ILE A 60 -7.79 7.67 11.16
C ILE A 60 -7.80 6.81 9.89
N LEU A 61 -7.99 7.42 8.71
CA LEU A 61 -8.00 6.71 7.44
C LEU A 61 -6.60 6.28 7.03
N ILE A 62 -5.63 7.20 7.12
CA ILE A 62 -4.22 6.91 6.81
C ILE A 62 -3.75 5.72 7.65
N ASN A 63 -3.96 5.75 8.97
CA ASN A 63 -3.58 4.66 9.85
C ASN A 63 -4.24 3.34 9.43
N SER A 64 -5.56 3.35 9.17
CA SER A 64 -6.30 2.15 8.76
C SER A 64 -5.81 1.59 7.43
N ALA A 65 -5.50 2.46 6.47
CA ALA A 65 -5.02 2.10 5.15
C ALA A 65 -3.57 1.59 5.17
N MET A 66 -2.69 2.23 5.93
CA MET A 66 -1.31 1.76 6.15
C MET A 66 -1.29 0.37 6.81
N LEU A 67 -2.15 0.11 7.80
CA LEU A 67 -2.27 -1.21 8.40
C LEU A 67 -2.75 -2.28 7.41
N LYS A 68 -3.61 -1.92 6.44
CA LYS A 68 -4.04 -2.82 5.37
C LYS A 68 -2.92 -3.11 4.36
N LEU A 69 -2.14 -2.09 3.99
CA LEU A 69 -0.93 -2.28 3.17
C LEU A 69 0.09 -3.18 3.87
N ALA A 70 0.31 -2.99 5.16
CA ALA A 70 1.19 -3.85 5.94
C ALA A 70 0.64 -5.28 6.08
N GLU A 71 -0.69 -5.44 6.09
CA GLU A 71 -1.33 -6.76 6.11
C GLU A 71 -1.06 -7.53 4.82
N VAL A 72 -1.24 -6.92 3.64
CA VAL A 72 -0.96 -7.59 2.37
C VAL A 72 0.54 -7.85 2.18
N PHE A 73 1.40 -6.95 2.67
CA PHE A 73 2.86 -7.07 2.58
C PHE A 73 3.41 -8.35 3.24
N ARG A 74 2.84 -8.71 4.40
CA ARG A 74 3.27 -9.89 5.17
C ARG A 74 2.68 -11.22 4.69
N GLN A 75 1.74 -11.20 3.73
CA GLN A 75 1.12 -12.43 3.24
C GLN A 75 2.12 -13.20 2.37
N GLU A 76 2.23 -14.50 2.65
CA GLU A 76 3.03 -15.42 1.86
C GLU A 76 2.14 -16.14 0.85
N THR A 77 2.05 -15.58 -0.36
CA THR A 77 1.31 -16.13 -1.50
C THR A 77 2.21 -16.16 -2.74
N ALA A 78 1.84 -16.94 -3.75
CA ALA A 78 2.55 -16.92 -5.03
C ALA A 78 2.52 -15.50 -5.64
N GLY A 79 3.69 -14.91 -5.88
CA GLY A 79 3.83 -13.55 -6.39
C GLY A 79 3.89 -12.44 -5.32
N SER A 80 3.97 -12.80 -4.03
CA SER A 80 4.07 -11.85 -2.91
C SER A 80 5.23 -10.86 -3.06
N ASN A 81 6.36 -11.26 -3.63
CA ASN A 81 7.51 -10.37 -3.83
C ASN A 81 7.19 -9.16 -4.73
N PHE A 82 6.37 -9.33 -5.77
CA PHE A 82 5.97 -8.20 -6.61
C PHE A 82 5.01 -7.26 -5.86
N VAL A 83 4.06 -7.84 -5.10
CA VAL A 83 3.16 -7.09 -4.22
C VAL A 83 3.95 -6.27 -3.20
N ARG A 84 4.99 -6.85 -2.58
CA ARG A 84 5.89 -6.17 -1.65
C ARG A 84 6.57 -4.97 -2.27
N VAL A 85 7.07 -5.09 -3.51
CA VAL A 85 7.66 -3.97 -4.25
C VAL A 85 6.63 -2.85 -4.45
N CYS A 86 5.42 -3.16 -4.90
CA CYS A 86 4.37 -2.15 -5.06
C CYS A 86 4.02 -1.44 -3.75
N VAL A 87 3.94 -2.19 -2.63
CA VAL A 87 3.71 -1.58 -1.31
C VAL A 87 4.86 -0.65 -0.93
N CYS A 88 6.12 -1.07 -1.10
CA CYS A 88 7.27 -0.21 -0.82
C CYS A 88 7.24 1.09 -1.63
N GLU A 89 6.98 1.03 -2.94
CA GLU A 89 6.89 2.20 -3.80
C GLU A 89 5.79 3.18 -3.34
N VAL A 90 4.62 2.65 -2.93
CA VAL A 90 3.52 3.46 -2.40
C VAL A 90 3.89 4.11 -1.07
N LEU A 91 4.54 3.37 -0.16
CA LEU A 91 4.99 3.88 1.13
C LEU A 91 6.06 4.98 0.96
N GLU A 92 6.99 4.81 0.04
CA GLU A 92 8.00 5.83 -0.30
C GLU A 92 7.35 7.09 -0.88
N THR A 93 6.47 6.91 -1.87
CA THR A 93 5.72 8.01 -2.51
C THR A 93 4.85 8.77 -1.50
N SER A 94 4.28 8.05 -0.54
CA SER A 94 3.37 8.57 0.47
C SER A 94 4.05 8.88 1.81
N SER A 95 5.39 8.97 1.83
CA SER A 95 6.19 9.15 3.04
C SER A 95 5.77 10.34 3.90
N ARG A 96 5.25 11.40 3.28
CA ARG A 96 4.67 12.59 3.95
C ARG A 96 3.44 12.32 4.82
N HIS A 97 2.91 11.11 4.83
CA HIS A 97 1.75 10.70 5.63
C HIS A 97 2.12 9.72 6.75
N LEU A 98 3.40 9.30 6.85
CA LEU A 98 3.86 8.39 7.89
C LEU A 98 3.78 9.01 9.30
N ASP A 99 3.81 10.34 9.42
CA ASP A 99 3.59 11.09 10.66
C ASP A 99 2.18 10.89 11.24
N LYS A 100 1.23 10.43 10.42
CA LYS A 100 -0.17 10.20 10.82
C LYS A 100 -0.44 8.75 11.26
N LEU A 101 0.60 7.91 11.30
CA LEU A 101 0.48 6.53 11.73
C LEU A 101 0.33 6.47 13.26
N ILE A 102 -0.81 5.94 13.73
CA ILE A 102 -1.15 5.86 15.16
C ILE A 102 -0.65 4.54 15.74
N ASN A 103 -0.86 3.43 15.02
CA ASN A 103 -0.49 2.08 15.46
C ASN A 103 0.88 1.66 14.90
N VAL A 104 1.91 2.43 15.23
CA VAL A 104 3.27 2.26 14.69
C VAL A 104 3.84 0.86 14.98
N ASP A 105 3.75 0.39 16.22
CA ASP A 105 4.30 -0.92 16.61
C ASP A 105 3.68 -2.07 15.81
N GLU A 106 2.37 -2.04 15.62
CA GLU A 106 1.65 -3.06 14.87
C GLU A 106 1.98 -3.01 13.37
N PHE A 107 2.12 -1.81 12.81
CA PHE A 107 2.58 -1.64 11.44
C PHE A 107 3.99 -2.20 11.25
N LEU A 108 4.95 -1.81 12.10
CA LEU A 108 6.33 -2.27 12.04
C LEU A 108 6.45 -3.78 12.22
N ARG A 109 5.68 -4.36 13.16
CA ARG A 109 5.64 -5.82 13.36
C ARG A 109 5.26 -6.56 12.08
N ARG A 110 4.24 -6.08 11.35
CA ARG A 110 3.81 -6.69 10.08
C ARG A 110 4.88 -6.57 8.99
N ILE A 111 5.50 -5.40 8.84
CA ILE A 111 6.54 -5.18 7.83
C ILE A 111 7.79 -6.02 8.13
N THR A 112 8.26 -6.04 9.37
CA THR A 112 9.51 -6.72 9.74
C THR A 112 9.40 -8.24 9.73
N THR A 113 8.18 -8.80 9.78
CA THR A 113 7.97 -10.26 9.79
C THR A 113 8.59 -10.96 8.58
N VAL A 114 8.63 -10.32 7.41
CA VAL A 114 9.18 -10.92 6.18
C VAL A 114 10.70 -10.82 6.07
N MET A 115 11.38 -10.08 6.94
CA MET A 115 12.84 -9.86 6.86
C MET A 115 13.66 -11.13 7.08
N HIS A 116 13.07 -12.15 7.69
CA HIS A 116 13.70 -13.45 7.92
C HIS A 116 13.38 -14.47 6.81
N SER A 117 12.75 -14.03 5.72
CA SER A 117 12.55 -14.90 4.55
C SER A 117 13.89 -15.28 3.94
N ASN A 118 13.93 -16.45 3.28
CA ASN A 118 15.13 -16.91 2.56
C ASN A 118 15.24 -16.32 1.14
N ASP A 119 14.29 -15.47 0.72
CA ASP A 119 14.32 -14.77 -0.56
C ASP A 119 15.24 -13.54 -0.45
N PRO A 120 16.22 -13.36 -1.36
CA PRO A 120 17.21 -12.28 -1.31
C PRO A 120 16.69 -10.90 -1.70
#